data_AF-A0A067E9U5-F1
#
_entry.id   AF-A0A067E9U5-F1
#
_cell.length_a   1.000
_cell.length_b   1.000
_cell.length_c   1.000
_cell.angle_alpha   90.00
_cell.angle_beta   90.00
_cell.angle_gamma   90.00
#
_symmetry.space_group_name_H-M   'P 1'
#
loop_
_entity.id
_entity.type
_entity.pdbx_description
1 polymer ?
#
loop_
_entity_poly.entity_id
_entity_poly.type
_entity_poly.pdbx_seq_one_letter_code
_entity_poly.pdbx_strand_id
1 'polypeptide(L)'
;MISESDLKREYLRKWDDEYLMTYRFLDLLQRVFYGSNVGREALVELCGDEYVQRMTFDSYLYKKLAEGSRFQDVKMVMKTIGSFMRCNIVGREMEAFKFKV
;
A
#
# COMPACT_ATOMS: atom_id res chain seq x y z
N MET A 1 7.38 -37.80 -16.64
CA MET A 1 7.67 -37.12 -15.36
C MET A 1 7.26 -35.67 -15.54
N ILE A 2 6.51 -35.08 -14.61
CA ILE A 2 6.10 -33.67 -14.70
C ILE A 2 7.32 -32.81 -14.36
N SER A 3 7.65 -31.84 -15.21
CA SER A 3 8.77 -30.90 -14.98
C SER A 3 8.31 -29.64 -14.26
N GLU A 4 9.25 -28.89 -13.68
CA GLU A 4 8.96 -27.57 -13.07
C GLU A 4 8.34 -26.60 -14.08
N SER A 5 8.78 -26.64 -15.35
CA SER A 5 8.21 -25.85 -16.42
C SER A 5 6.73 -26.16 -16.68
N ASP A 6 6.33 -27.42 -16.56
CA ASP A 6 4.92 -27.82 -16.72
C ASP A 6 4.07 -27.32 -15.55
N LEU A 7 4.59 -27.34 -14.32
CA LEU A 7 3.90 -26.77 -13.15
C LEU A 7 3.69 -25.25 -13.30
N LYS A 8 4.71 -24.52 -13.76
CA LYS A 8 4.62 -23.07 -14.00
C LYS A 8 3.59 -22.74 -15.08
N ARG A 9 3.63 -23.46 -16.20
CA ARG A 9 2.76 -23.20 -17.36
C ARG A 9 1.30 -23.58 -17.11
N GLU A 10 1.06 -24.76 -16.54
CA GLU A 10 -0.28 -25.33 -16.44
C GLU A 10 -1.00 -24.96 -15.13
N TYR A 11 -0.27 -24.89 -14.00
CA TYR A 11 -0.87 -24.69 -12.68
C TYR A 11 -0.71 -23.25 -12.16
N LEU A 12 0.51 -22.72 -12.14
CA LEU A 12 0.79 -21.41 -11.53
C LEU A 12 0.26 -20.25 -12.37
N ARG A 13 0.28 -20.37 -13.69
CA ARG A 13 -0.21 -19.31 -14.60
C ARG A 13 -1.61 -18.81 -14.27
N LYS A 14 -2.55 -19.69 -13.91
CA LYS A 14 -3.90 -19.30 -13.51
C LYS A 14 -3.90 -18.37 -12.29
N TRP A 15 -3.05 -18.67 -11.31
CA TRP A 15 -2.93 -17.89 -10.08
C TRP A 15 -2.19 -16.58 -10.30
N ASP A 16 -1.17 -16.59 -11.16
CA ASP A 16 -0.51 -15.36 -11.61
C ASP A 16 -1.54 -14.45 -12.29
N ASP A 17 -2.33 -14.96 -13.23
CA ASP A 17 -3.36 -14.18 -13.92
C ASP A 17 -4.41 -13.60 -12.95
N GLU A 18 -4.76 -14.33 -11.88
CA GLU A 18 -5.74 -13.87 -10.87
C GLU A 18 -5.16 -12.85 -9.86
N TYR A 19 -3.92 -13.04 -9.40
CA TYR A 19 -3.37 -12.32 -8.24
C TYR A 19 -2.18 -11.42 -8.53
N LEU A 20 -1.63 -11.42 -9.75
CA LEU A 20 -0.49 -10.57 -10.12
C LEU A 20 -0.74 -9.09 -9.77
N MET A 21 -1.96 -8.61 -9.99
CA MET A 21 -2.32 -7.22 -9.67
C MET A 21 -2.31 -6.94 -8.17
N THR A 22 -2.80 -7.88 -7.34
CA THR A 22 -2.72 -7.77 -5.88
C THR A 22 -1.27 -7.69 -5.42
N TYR A 23 -0.40 -8.56 -5.92
CA TYR A 23 1.02 -8.55 -5.53
C TYR A 23 1.74 -7.28 -5.98
N ARG A 24 1.44 -6.77 -7.19
CA ARG A 24 1.99 -5.48 -7.66
C ARG A 24 1.53 -4.31 -6.79
N PHE A 25 0.28 -4.32 -6.35
CA PHE A 25 -0.23 -3.31 -5.45
C PHE A 25 0.46 -3.35 -4.08
N LEU A 26 0.64 -4.54 -3.50
CA LEU A 26 1.36 -4.71 -2.23
C LEU A 26 2.83 -4.27 -2.33
N ASP A 27 3.52 -4.62 -3.41
CA ASP A 27 4.90 -4.17 -3.67
C ASP A 27 4.98 -2.64 -3.79
N LEU A 28 4.01 -2.00 -4.46
CA LEU A 28 3.93 -0.54 -4.52
C LEU A 28 3.77 0.08 -3.13
N LEU A 29 2.85 -0.44 -2.31
CA LEU A 29 2.67 0.04 -0.93
C LEU A 29 3.96 -0.11 -0.12
N GLN A 30 4.65 -1.24 -0.23
CA GLN A 30 5.91 -1.48 0.47
C GLN A 30 6.98 -0.46 0.07
N ARG A 31 7.17 -0.23 -1.24
CA ARG A 31 8.16 0.73 -1.74
C ARG A 31 7.88 2.15 -1.29
N VAL A 32 6.61 2.55 -1.27
CA VAL A 32 6.19 3.92 -0.92
C VAL A 32 6.30 4.17 0.58
N PHE A 33 5.82 3.25 1.41
CA PHE A 33 5.63 3.51 2.84
C PHE A 33 6.74 2.93 3.73
N TYR A 34 7.41 1.83 3.35
CA TYR A 34 8.33 1.14 4.28
C TYR A 34 9.78 1.58 4.20
N GLY A 35 10.14 2.47 3.27
CA GLY A 35 11.50 2.97 3.09
C GLY A 35 11.99 3.97 4.16
N SER A 36 11.09 4.59 4.93
CA SER A 36 11.46 5.58 5.96
C SER A 36 10.45 5.60 7.12
N ASN A 37 10.83 6.16 8.26
CA ASN A 37 9.90 6.35 9.38
C ASN A 37 8.75 7.30 9.03
N VAL A 38 9.04 8.37 8.28
CA VAL A 38 8.02 9.30 7.77
C VAL A 38 6.97 8.57 6.93
N GLY A 39 7.41 7.70 6.03
CA GLY A 39 6.50 6.88 5.22
C GLY A 39 5.65 5.93 6.07
N ARG A 40 6.24 5.30 7.10
CA ARG A 40 5.49 4.42 8.00
C ARG A 40 4.42 5.16 8.79
N GLU A 41 4.72 6.36 9.28
CA GLU A 41 3.74 7.20 9.98
C GLU A 41 2.62 7.69 9.03
N ALA A 42 2.97 8.06 7.78
CA ALA A 42 1.98 8.42 6.78
C ALA A 42 1.03 7.26 6.42
N LEU A 43 1.54 6.01 6.44
CA LEU A 43 0.71 4.82 6.28
C LEU A 43 -0.24 4.63 7.45
N VAL A 44 0.23 4.83 8.69
CA VAL A 44 -0.63 4.72 9.88
C VAL A 44 -1.77 5.74 9.81
N GLU A 45 -1.48 6.98 9.41
CA GLU A 45 -2.51 8.01 9.21
C GLU A 45 -3.51 7.61 8.10
N LEU A 46 -3.02 7.06 6.98
CA LEU A 46 -3.86 6.57 5.89
C LEU A 46 -4.81 5.45 6.34
N CYS A 47 -4.31 4.49 7.13
CA CYS A 47 -5.10 3.40 7.68
C CYS A 47 -6.19 3.86 8.68
N GLY A 48 -6.13 5.10 9.16
CA GLY A 48 -7.18 5.71 9.98
C GLY A 48 -8.42 6.14 9.19
N ASP A 49 -8.37 6.18 7.87
CA ASP A 49 -9.49 6.58 7.03
C ASP A 49 -10.49 5.43 6.83
N GLU A 50 -11.78 5.69 7.09
CA GLU A 50 -12.85 4.67 7.02
C GLU A 50 -12.99 4.04 5.63
N TYR A 51 -12.75 4.81 4.55
CA TYR A 51 -12.75 4.26 3.19
C TYR A 51 -11.60 3.27 3.02
N VAL A 52 -10.40 3.65 3.46
CA VAL A 52 -9.22 2.77 3.41
C VAL A 52 -9.46 1.49 4.22
N GLN A 53 -10.06 1.60 5.40
CA GLN A 53 -10.40 0.45 6.23
C GLN A 53 -11.38 -0.48 5.51
N ARG A 54 -12.48 0.04 4.96
CA ARG A 54 -13.45 -0.75 4.20
C ARG A 54 -12.79 -1.48 3.03
N MET A 55 -12.03 -0.76 2.22
CA MET A 55 -11.29 -1.33 1.08
C MET A 55 -10.31 -2.41 1.51
N THR A 56 -9.64 -2.22 2.64
CA THR A 56 -8.71 -3.20 3.22
C THR A 56 -9.45 -4.43 3.68
N PHE A 57 -10.56 -4.29 4.42
CA PHE A 57 -11.35 -5.41 4.90
C PHE A 57 -11.99 -6.19 3.76
N ASP A 58 -12.58 -5.52 2.78
CA ASP A 58 -13.15 -6.18 1.60
C ASP A 58 -12.06 -6.96 0.85
N SER A 59 -10.89 -6.34 0.67
CA SER A 59 -9.77 -7.02 0.00
C SER A 59 -9.26 -8.23 0.81
N TYR A 60 -9.20 -8.08 2.13
CA TYR A 60 -8.72 -9.13 3.03
C TYR A 60 -9.68 -10.31 3.13
N LEU A 61 -10.99 -10.06 3.21
CA LEU A 61 -12.01 -11.09 3.38
C LEU A 61 -12.23 -11.88 2.09
N TYR A 62 -12.31 -11.19 0.95
CA TYR A 62 -12.57 -11.82 -0.34
C TYR A 62 -11.31 -12.19 -1.13
N LYS A 63 -10.13 -11.85 -0.58
CA LYS A 63 -8.81 -12.13 -1.17
C LYS A 63 -8.64 -11.59 -2.59
N LYS A 64 -9.37 -10.53 -2.94
CA LYS A 64 -9.29 -9.84 -4.23
C LYS A 64 -9.06 -8.36 -4.00
N LEU A 65 -8.51 -7.65 -4.97
CA LEU A 65 -8.42 -6.20 -4.85
C LEU A 65 -9.84 -5.63 -4.85
N ALA A 66 -10.24 -4.97 -3.76
CA ALA A 66 -11.58 -4.40 -3.65
C ALA A 66 -11.84 -3.37 -4.76
N GLU A 67 -13.07 -3.35 -5.27
CA GLU A 67 -13.48 -2.40 -6.29
C GLU A 67 -13.84 -1.06 -5.62
N GLY A 68 -12.94 -0.09 -5.75
CA GLY A 68 -13.09 1.24 -5.18
C GLY A 68 -14.03 2.11 -6.01
N SER A 69 -14.54 3.18 -5.38
CA SER A 69 -15.15 4.24 -6.17
C SER A 69 -14.04 5.18 -6.65
N ARG A 70 -13.97 5.41 -7.97
CA ARG A 70 -12.91 6.25 -8.59
C ARG A 70 -12.74 7.61 -7.93
N PHE A 71 -13.85 8.20 -7.43
CA PHE A 71 -13.82 9.46 -6.71
C PHE A 71 -13.21 9.34 -5.30
N GLN A 72 -13.54 8.29 -4.55
CA GLN A 72 -12.96 8.05 -3.22
C GLN A 72 -11.48 7.64 -3.32
N ASP A 73 -11.08 6.92 -4.37
CA ASP A 73 -9.67 6.59 -4.62
C ASP A 73 -8.84 7.85 -4.88
N VAL A 74 -9.32 8.77 -5.72
CA VAL A 74 -8.64 10.06 -5.95
C VAL A 74 -8.56 10.88 -4.66
N LYS A 75 -9.65 10.91 -3.88
CA LYS A 75 -9.67 11.59 -2.58
C LYS A 75 -8.67 10.97 -1.59
N MET A 76 -8.57 9.65 -1.58
CA MET A 76 -7.60 8.91 -0.77
C MET A 76 -6.17 9.28 -1.17
N VAL A 77 -5.83 9.23 -2.46
CA VAL A 77 -4.50 9.62 -2.96
C VAL A 77 -4.12 11.03 -2.55
N MET A 78 -5.05 12.00 -2.65
CA MET A 78 -4.81 13.38 -2.23
C MET A 78 -4.57 13.48 -0.71
N LYS A 79 -5.33 12.75 0.11
CA LYS A 79 -5.09 12.66 1.56
C LYS A 79 -3.73 12.04 1.88
N THR A 80 -3.35 10.98 1.17
CA THR A 80 -2.04 10.33 1.30
C THR A 80 -0.91 11.32 1.02
N ILE A 81 -0.98 12.06 -0.08
CA ILE A 81 0.02 13.09 -0.44
C ILE A 81 0.09 14.17 0.65
N GLY A 82 -1.07 14.62 1.16
CA GLY A 82 -1.14 15.58 2.27
C GLY A 82 -0.46 15.07 3.54
N SER A 83 -0.72 13.84 3.94
CA SER A 83 -0.10 13.19 5.10
C SER A 83 1.43 13.07 4.92
N PHE A 84 1.91 12.65 3.75
CA PHE A 84 3.35 12.61 3.45
C PHE A 84 4.02 13.98 3.59
N MET A 85 3.40 15.04 3.09
CA MET A 85 3.94 16.40 3.24
C MET A 85 4.00 16.81 4.71
N ARG A 86 2.93 16.54 5.48
CA ARG A 86 2.87 16.85 6.91
C ARG A 86 3.93 16.09 7.71
N CYS A 87 4.06 14.78 7.50
CA CYS A 87 5.04 13.95 8.19
C CYS A 87 6.48 14.31 7.80
N ASN A 88 6.74 14.71 6.55
CA ASN A 88 8.05 15.23 6.15
C ASN A 88 8.41 16.55 6.85
N ILE A 89 7.45 17.47 6.99
CA ILE A 89 7.65 18.73 7.71
C ILE A 89 7.95 18.45 9.18
N VAL A 90 7.11 17.66 9.86
CA VAL A 90 7.31 17.29 11.27
C VAL A 90 8.65 16.58 11.47
N GLY A 91 9.03 15.68 10.56
CA GLY A 91 10.32 15.00 10.61
C GLY A 91 11.51 15.97 10.55
N ARG A 92 11.45 16.98 9.67
CA ARG A 92 12.49 18.02 9.59
C ARG A 92 12.57 18.87 10.87
N GLU A 93 11.44 19.26 11.44
CA GLU A 93 11.40 20.03 12.69
C GLU A 93 11.97 19.23 13.87
N MET A 94 11.68 17.93 13.96
CA MET A 94 12.23 17.05 15.00
C MET A 94 13.75 16.86 14.87
N GLU A 95 14.27 16.70 13.65
CA GLU A 95 15.71 16.67 13.41
C GLU A 95 16.36 18.00 13.80
N ALA A 96 15.78 19.14 13.42
CA ALA A 96 16.28 20.46 13.80
C ALA A 96 16.26 20.69 15.32
N PHE A 97 15.26 20.15 16.03
CA PHE A 97 15.17 20.20 17.48
C PHE A 97 16.23 19.32 18.16
N LYS A 98 16.49 18.11 17.64
CA LYS A 98 17.57 17.24 18.12
C LYS A 98 18.96 17.89 18.03
N PHE A 99 19.21 18.72 17.03
CA PHE A 99 20.48 19.45 16.90
C PHE A 99 20.56 20.72 17.78
N LYS A 100 19.45 21.13 18.40
CA LYS A 100 19.36 22.31 19.28
C LYS A 100 19.44 21.98 20.78
N VAL A 101 19.29 20.71 21.15
CA VAL A 101 19.43 20.18 22.52
C VAL A 101 20.77 19.48 22.63
#